data_AF-A0A2S2PBS8-F1
#
_entry.id   AF-A0A2S2PBS8-F1
#
_cell.length_a   1.000
_cell.length_b   1.000
_cell.length_c   1.000
_cell.angle_alpha   90.00
_cell.angle_beta   90.00
_cell.angle_gamma   90.00
#
_symmetry.space_group_name_H-M   'P 1'
#
loop_
_entity.id
_entity.type
_entity.pdbx_description
1 polymer ?
#
loop_
_entity_poly.entity_id
_entity_poly.type
_entity_poly.pdbx_seq_one_letter_code
_entity_poly.pdbx_strand_id
1 'polypeptide(L)'
;MRERSRNAARTRRENENAEFLELAKLLPLPAAITSQLDKASVIRLTTSYLKMRHVFPNGLGDAWGAATPANHAKEACIKELGSYLLQVNILKSLDGFIFVVGGDGKI
;
A
#
# COMPACT_ATOMS: atom_id res chain seq x y z
N MET A 1 -28.57 -3.10 -33.30
CA MET A 1 -28.34 -4.02 -32.15
C MET A 1 -26.86 -4.13 -31.77
N ARG A 2 -25.94 -4.39 -32.72
CA ARG A 2 -24.47 -4.48 -32.48
C ARG A 2 -23.82 -3.24 -31.87
N GLU A 3 -24.39 -2.05 -32.10
CA GLU A 3 -23.80 -0.80 -31.64
C GLU A 3 -24.06 -0.54 -30.15
N ARG A 4 -25.21 -0.98 -29.63
CA ARG A 4 -25.54 -0.93 -28.20
C ARG A 4 -24.66 -1.88 -27.38
N SER A 5 -24.40 -3.09 -27.88
CA SER A 5 -23.46 -4.02 -27.23
C SER A 5 -22.01 -3.51 -27.26
N ARG A 6 -21.59 -2.83 -28.34
CA ARG A 6 -20.26 -2.22 -28.43
C ARG A 6 -20.09 -1.12 -27.37
N ASN A 7 -21.07 -0.24 -27.22
CA ASN A 7 -21.02 0.82 -26.22
C ASN A 7 -21.06 0.27 -24.80
N ALA A 8 -21.88 -0.76 -24.53
CA ALA A 8 -21.91 -1.42 -23.22
C ALA A 8 -20.55 -2.05 -22.84
N ALA A 9 -19.88 -2.73 -23.78
CA ALA A 9 -18.56 -3.31 -23.54
C ALA A 9 -17.49 -2.23 -23.29
N ARG A 10 -17.58 -1.09 -23.98
CA ARG A 10 -16.68 0.05 -23.79
C ARG A 10 -16.87 0.67 -22.40
N THR A 11 -18.10 1.01 -22.02
CA THR A 11 -18.41 1.57 -20.69
C THR A 11 -17.94 0.64 -19.57
N ARG A 12 -18.10 -0.69 -19.74
CA ARG A 12 -17.58 -1.65 -18.76
C ARG A 12 -16.05 -1.55 -18.58
N ARG A 13 -15.30 -1.46 -19.68
CA ARG A 13 -13.84 -1.32 -19.65
C ARG A 13 -13.40 0.03 -19.06
N GLU A 14 -14.12 1.10 -19.36
CA GLU A 14 -13.86 2.43 -18.82
C GLU A 14 -14.07 2.47 -17.31
N ASN A 15 -15.18 1.89 -16.82
CA ASN A 15 -15.45 1.77 -15.38
C ASN A 15 -14.39 0.92 -14.69
N GLU A 16 -14.04 -0.24 -15.26
CA GLU A 16 -12.99 -1.11 -14.72
C GLU A 16 -11.64 -0.36 -14.63
N ASN A 17 -11.27 0.39 -15.67
CA ASN A 17 -10.05 1.20 -15.65
C ASN A 17 -10.07 2.28 -14.55
N ALA A 18 -11.22 2.91 -14.32
CA ALA A 18 -11.38 3.91 -13.26
C ALA A 18 -11.19 3.28 -11.88
N GLU A 19 -11.80 2.11 -11.63
CA GLU A 19 -11.63 1.38 -10.37
C GLU A 19 -10.18 0.95 -10.13
N PHE A 20 -9.47 0.51 -11.18
CA PHE A 20 -8.04 0.20 -11.08
C PHE A 20 -7.19 1.41 -10.71
N LEU A 21 -7.53 2.58 -11.25
CA LEU A 21 -6.83 3.83 -10.94
C LEU A 21 -7.08 4.26 -9.50
N GLU A 22 -8.33 4.19 -9.02
CA GLU A 22 -8.66 4.49 -7.63
C GLU A 22 -7.98 3.51 -6.67
N LEU A 23 -7.98 2.22 -7.00
CA LEU A 23 -7.29 1.21 -6.20
C LEU A 23 -5.78 1.49 -6.12
N ALA A 24 -5.15 1.89 -7.22
CA ALA A 24 -3.73 2.23 -7.24
C ALA A 24 -3.40 3.44 -6.35
N LYS A 25 -4.29 4.44 -6.27
CA LYS A 25 -4.13 5.61 -5.39
C LYS A 25 -4.18 5.27 -3.90
N LEU A 26 -4.83 4.17 -3.53
CA LEU A 26 -4.94 3.71 -2.14
C LEU A 26 -3.75 2.88 -1.67
N LEU A 27 -2.84 2.49 -2.57
CA LEU A 27 -1.61 1.79 -2.18
C LEU A 27 -0.69 2.72 -1.37
N PRO A 28 0.04 2.21 -0.36
CA PRO A 28 0.98 2.99 0.44
C PRO A 28 2.29 3.26 -0.33
N LEU A 29 2.18 3.85 -1.51
CA LEU A 29 3.27 4.14 -2.44
C LEU A 29 3.11 5.57 -2.97
N PRO A 30 4.21 6.27 -3.30
CA PRO A 30 4.14 7.58 -3.93
C PRO A 30 3.34 7.55 -5.24
N ALA A 31 2.56 8.60 -5.50
CA ALA A 31 1.74 8.74 -6.71
C ALA A 31 2.55 8.62 -8.02
N ALA A 32 3.82 9.05 -7.99
CA ALA A 32 4.74 8.93 -9.12
C ALA A 32 5.02 7.47 -9.52
N ILE A 33 4.91 6.53 -8.57
CA ILE A 33 5.07 5.09 -8.81
C ILE A 33 3.72 4.48 -9.18
N THR A 34 2.66 4.76 -8.40
CA THR A 34 1.34 4.11 -8.60
C THR A 34 0.70 4.46 -9.95
N SER A 35 0.99 5.64 -10.50
CA SER A 35 0.54 6.05 -11.85
C SER A 35 1.15 5.26 -13.00
N GLN A 36 2.26 4.54 -12.76
CA GLN A 36 2.97 3.76 -13.78
C GLN A 36 2.65 2.25 -13.69
N LEU A 37 1.87 1.83 -12.70
CA LEU A 37 1.56 0.42 -12.49
C LEU A 37 0.60 -0.10 -13.56
N ASP A 38 0.89 -1.30 -14.07
CA ASP A 38 -0.07 -2.06 -14.85
C ASP A 38 -1.12 -2.73 -13.92
N LYS A 39 -2.28 -3.09 -14.48
CA LYS A 39 -3.40 -3.67 -13.72
C LYS A 39 -3.00 -4.90 -12.90
N ALA A 40 -2.15 -5.77 -13.42
CA ALA A 40 -1.74 -6.98 -12.71
C ALA A 40 -0.86 -6.65 -11.50
N SER A 41 0.04 -5.68 -11.64
CA SER A 41 0.85 -5.21 -10.51
C SER A 41 -0.01 -4.52 -9.44
N VAL A 42 -1.03 -3.75 -9.82
CA VAL A 42 -1.99 -3.18 -8.85
C VAL A 42 -2.63 -4.30 -8.02
N ILE A 43 -3.19 -5.34 -8.65
CA ILE A 43 -3.79 -6.48 -7.92
C ILE A 43 -2.77 -7.18 -7.03
N ARG A 44 -1.56 -7.45 -7.55
CA ARG A 44 -0.52 -8.17 -6.81
C ARG A 44 -0.12 -7.38 -5.55
N LEU A 45 0.15 -6.09 -5.69
CA LEU A 45 0.53 -5.21 -4.58
C LEU A 45 -0.61 -5.05 -3.57
N THR A 46 -1.85 -4.82 -4.01
CA THR A 46 -3.02 -4.74 -3.12
C THR A 46 -3.18 -6.03 -2.33
N THR A 47 -3.08 -7.18 -2.99
CA THR A 47 -3.24 -8.49 -2.34
C THR A 47 -2.13 -8.75 -1.33
N SER A 48 -0.86 -8.52 -1.71
CA SER A 48 0.28 -8.66 -0.78
C SER A 48 0.15 -7.70 0.40
N TYR A 49 -0.28 -6.45 0.18
CA TYR A 49 -0.51 -5.49 1.25
C TYR A 49 -1.60 -5.91 2.24
N LEU A 50 -2.74 -6.41 1.75
CA LEU A 50 -3.83 -6.90 2.61
C LEU A 50 -3.39 -8.12 3.42
N LYS A 51 -2.64 -9.05 2.82
CA LYS A 51 -2.06 -10.20 3.54
C LYS A 51 -1.07 -9.75 4.62
N MET A 52 -0.20 -8.81 4.29
CA MET A 52 0.75 -8.24 5.25
C MET A 52 0.00 -7.57 6.42
N ARG A 53 -1.07 -6.81 6.14
CA ARG A 53 -1.93 -6.21 7.18
C ARG A 53 -2.66 -7.24 8.03
N HIS A 54 -3.00 -8.41 7.48
CA HIS A 54 -3.58 -9.50 8.28
C HIS A 54 -2.57 -10.06 9.30
N VAL A 55 -1.31 -10.23 8.90
CA VAL A 55 -0.22 -10.69 9.80
C VAL A 55 0.19 -9.59 10.79
N PHE A 56 0.14 -8.33 10.34
CA PHE A 56 0.56 -7.14 11.08
C PHE A 56 -0.58 -6.11 11.15
N PRO A 57 -1.66 -6.37 11.91
CA PRO A 57 -2.84 -5.50 11.94
C PRO A 57 -2.52 -4.08 12.41
N ASN A 58 -1.63 -3.98 13.39
CA ASN A 58 -1.14 -2.69 13.92
C ASN A 58 0.16 -2.22 13.22
N GLY A 59 0.50 -2.79 12.05
CA GLY A 59 1.81 -2.60 11.43
C GLY A 59 2.91 -3.38 12.15
N LEU A 60 4.17 -2.97 11.96
CA LEU A 60 5.36 -3.65 12.50
C LEU A 60 5.54 -3.48 14.03
N GLY A 61 4.49 -3.02 14.73
CA GLY A 61 4.41 -2.92 16.18
C GLY A 61 5.05 -1.66 16.78
N ASP A 62 5.01 -1.58 18.11
CA ASP A 62 5.46 -0.44 18.91
C ASP A 62 6.95 -0.09 18.69
N ALA A 63 7.76 -1.11 18.38
CA ALA A 63 9.19 -0.97 18.07
C ALA A 63 9.46 -0.19 16.76
N TRP A 64 8.47 -0.10 15.87
CA TRP A 64 8.53 0.69 14.63
C TRP A 64 7.68 1.97 14.70
N GLY A 65 7.19 2.33 15.90
CA GLY A 65 6.50 3.59 16.16
C GLY A 65 5.03 3.65 15.74
N ALA A 66 4.35 2.50 15.66
CA ALA A 66 2.95 2.41 15.23
C ALA A 66 1.91 2.70 16.33
N ALA A 67 2.31 2.79 17.61
CA ALA A 67 1.39 3.12 18.69
C ALA A 67 1.09 4.63 18.74
N THR A 68 -0.17 5.00 18.52
CA THR A 68 -0.76 6.25 19.00
C THR A 68 -1.30 6.03 20.42
N PRO A 69 -0.69 6.58 21.48
CA PRO A 69 -1.37 6.69 22.76
C PRO A 69 -2.46 7.75 22.63
N ALA A 70 -3.64 7.44 23.15
CA ALA A 70 -4.66 8.45 23.41
C ALA A 70 -4.07 9.51 24.35
N ASN A 71 -4.26 10.79 23.98
CA ASN A 71 -3.97 12.00 24.76
C ASN A 71 -2.49 12.44 24.75
N HIS A 72 -2.10 13.28 23.78
CA HIS A 72 -1.23 14.47 23.89
C HIS A 72 -0.71 14.86 22.48
N ALA A 73 -1.31 15.88 21.85
CA ALA A 73 -1.04 16.25 20.45
C ALA A 73 0.42 16.61 20.13
N LYS A 74 1.20 17.09 21.12
CA LYS A 74 2.63 17.40 20.95
C LYS A 74 3.53 16.15 20.94
N GLU A 75 3.18 15.12 21.70
CA GLU A 75 3.95 13.86 21.75
C GLU A 75 3.70 12.97 20.52
N ALA A 76 2.49 13.04 19.95
CA ALA A 76 2.16 12.36 18.71
C ALA A 76 3.02 12.85 17.52
N CYS A 77 3.18 14.17 17.37
CA CYS A 77 3.99 14.77 16.30
C CYS A 77 5.48 14.40 16.40
N ILE A 78 6.06 14.45 17.61
CA ILE A 78 7.47 14.08 17.83
C ILE A 78 7.70 12.58 17.58
N LYS A 79 6.75 11.72 17.96
CA LYS A 79 6.85 10.28 17.70
C LYS A 79 6.58 9.90 16.24
N GLU A 80 5.70 10.61 15.54
CA GLU A 80 5.50 10.44 14.09
C GLU A 80 6.76 10.83 13.31
N LEU A 81 7.40 11.94 13.69
CA LEU A 81 8.72 12.29 13.16
C LEU A 81 9.76 11.23 13.54
N GLY A 82 9.74 10.76 14.78
CA GLY A 82 10.63 9.72 15.29
C GLY A 82 10.47 8.38 14.58
N SER A 83 9.25 7.95 14.29
CA SER A 83 8.95 6.70 13.56
C SER A 83 9.30 6.82 12.09
N TYR A 84 9.03 7.97 11.47
CA TYR A 84 9.45 8.27 10.10
C TYR A 84 10.98 8.30 9.98
N LEU A 85 11.67 8.92 10.95
CA LEU A 85 13.13 8.93 11.02
C LEU A 85 13.69 7.53 11.32
N LEU A 86 13.07 6.75 12.22
CA LEU A 86 13.53 5.38 12.53
C LEU A 86 13.34 4.47 11.31
N GLN A 87 12.19 4.52 10.66
CA GLN A 87 11.86 3.68 9.50
C GLN A 87 12.75 4.03 8.30
N VAL A 88 12.97 5.33 8.03
CA VAL A 88 13.84 5.77 6.94
C VAL A 88 15.32 5.50 7.27
N ASN A 89 15.77 5.69 8.52
CA ASN A 89 17.17 5.51 8.87
C ASN A 89 17.55 4.04 9.05
N ILE A 90 16.70 3.19 9.63
CA ILE A 90 16.99 1.73 9.75
C ILE A 90 17.15 1.13 8.35
N LEU A 91 16.25 1.45 7.41
CA LEU A 91 16.35 0.93 6.05
C LEU A 91 17.58 1.48 5.31
N LYS A 92 17.99 2.72 5.57
CA LYS A 92 19.19 3.33 4.96
C LYS A 92 20.51 2.84 5.58
N SER A 93 20.49 2.45 6.86
CA SER A 93 21.67 1.95 7.58
C SER A 93 21.92 0.46 7.34
N LEU A 94 20.96 -0.26 6.75
CA LEU A 94 21.09 -1.67 6.43
C LEU A 94 21.89 -1.85 5.13
N ASP A 95 22.93 -2.67 5.15
CA ASP A 95 23.63 -3.11 3.94
C ASP A 95 22.86 -4.27 3.28
N GLY A 96 21.63 -3.99 2.83
CA GLY A 96 20.73 -4.99 2.27
C GLY A 96 19.26 -4.57 2.20
N PHE A 97 18.37 -5.55 2.12
CA PHE A 97 16.92 -5.34 2.02
C PHE A 97 16.16 -6.28 2.95
N ILE A 98 14.93 -5.89 3.29
CA ILE A 98 14.02 -6.67 4.12
C ILE A 98 12.83 -7.09 3.25
N PHE A 99 12.41 -8.34 3.37
CA PHE A 99 11.20 -8.87 2.76
C PHE A 99 10.52 -9.84 3.73
N VAL A 100 9.21 -10.02 3.55
CA VAL A 100 8.40 -10.99 4.30
C VAL A 100 7.97 -12.08 3.33
N VAL A 101 8.10 -13.34 3.73
CA VAL A 101 7.66 -14.49 2.92
C VAL A 101 6.48 -15.14 3.59
N GLY A 102 5.36 -15.22 2.89
CA GLY A 102 4.18 -15.98 3.33
C GLY A 102 4.44 -17.49 3.33
N GLY A 103 3.63 -18.25 4.05
CA GLY A 103 3.75 -19.72 4.09
C GLY A 103 3.56 -20.41 2.72
N ASP A 104 3.02 -19.69 1.74
CA ASP A 104 2.91 -20.12 0.34
C ASP A 104 4.13 -19.72 -0.53
N GLY A 105 5.20 -19.20 0.07
CA GLY A 105 6.42 -18.76 -0.60
C GLY A 105 6.30 -17.43 -1.34
N LYS A 106 5.19 -16.71 -1.19
CA LYS A 106 4.99 -15.41 -1.82
C LYS A 106 5.58 -14.27 -1.00
N ILE A 107 6.09 -13.26 -1.70
CA ILE A 107 6.54 -11.98 -1.14
C ILE A 107 5.43 -10.94 -1.28
#